data_AF-A0A952RLG9-F1
#
_entry.id   AF-A0A952RLG9-F1
#
_cell.length_a   1.000
_cell.length_b   1.000
_cell.length_c   1.000
_cell.angle_alpha   90.00
_cell.angle_beta   90.00
_cell.angle_gamma   90.00
#
_symmetry.space_group_name_H-M   'P 1'
#
loop_
_entity.id
_entity.type
_entity.pdbx_description
1 polymer ?
#
loop_
_entity_poly.entity_id
_entity_poly.type
_entity_poly.pdbx_seq_one_letter_code
_entity_poly.pdbx_strand_id
1 'polypeptide(L)'
;MRCAVCTGELPAGFPGGDVTCTFCGSVATLPTRSAPPAASGPYRGGSAAPAREPDDVPCPFCGNLVLALARECPHCQVRLESVRCGRCWTLQQPGSFTCWRCGRGLELEPLLDATNAPCPRCNTPLDAAQGGAVDDVRVHECARCGGAFVPREVLAEMLTRAELEGPFREPDKRAVTPLDEVRYISCPLCRSSMNRLNFGRVSGVIVDVCKPHGTWFDGGELTRVLAFAAAGGLAKTRAREEAEKKTQKKEQARVHAELAQLRGSNDANERLDEWRSLLQDLFFW
;
A
#
# COMPACT_ATOMS: atom_id res chain seq x y z
N MET A 1 -48.78 -14.14 18.58
CA MET A 1 -48.92 -14.30 20.05
C MET A 1 -50.30 -13.81 20.44
N ARG A 2 -50.97 -14.39 21.44
CA ARG A 2 -52.30 -13.93 21.88
C ARG A 2 -52.21 -13.13 23.16
N CYS A 3 -53.05 -12.11 23.28
CA CYS A 3 -53.17 -11.27 24.46
C CYS A 3 -53.62 -12.13 25.66
N ALA A 4 -52.94 -12.01 26.80
CA ALA A 4 -53.30 -12.78 28.00
C ALA A 4 -54.65 -12.35 28.63
N VAL A 5 -55.14 -11.16 28.29
CA VAL A 5 -56.38 -10.60 28.85
C VAL A 5 -57.60 -10.93 27.99
N CYS A 6 -57.54 -10.65 26.68
CA CYS A 6 -58.69 -10.81 25.79
C CYS A 6 -58.54 -11.95 24.77
N THR A 7 -57.41 -12.65 24.74
CA THR A 7 -57.05 -13.71 23.78
C THR A 7 -57.00 -13.29 22.30
N GLY A 8 -57.19 -12.00 22.02
CA GLY A 8 -57.01 -11.39 20.70
C GLY A 8 -55.57 -11.47 20.21
N GLU A 9 -55.39 -11.41 18.90
CA GLU A 9 -54.07 -11.49 18.29
C GLU A 9 -53.29 -10.19 18.53
N LEU A 10 -52.06 -10.30 19.07
CA LEU A 10 -51.19 -9.16 19.31
C LEU A 10 -50.45 -8.76 18.02
N PRO A 11 -50.23 -7.46 17.77
CA PRO A 11 -49.44 -7.00 16.64
C PRO A 11 -48.00 -7.52 16.69
N ALA A 12 -47.38 -7.69 15.52
CA ALA A 12 -45.98 -8.09 15.41
C ALA A 12 -45.05 -6.99 15.95
N GLY A 13 -43.97 -7.37 16.61
CA GLY A 13 -42.99 -6.46 17.18
C GLY A 13 -41.63 -7.14 17.42
N PHE A 14 -40.64 -6.36 17.85
CA PHE A 14 -39.31 -6.89 18.16
C PHE A 14 -39.34 -7.78 19.42
N PRO A 15 -38.62 -8.91 19.46
CA PRO A 15 -38.52 -9.74 20.67
C PRO A 15 -37.99 -8.91 21.86
N GLY A 16 -38.68 -8.97 23.00
CA GLY A 16 -38.36 -8.15 24.18
C GLY A 16 -38.97 -6.75 24.18
N GLY A 17 -39.65 -6.33 23.11
CA GLY A 17 -40.39 -5.07 23.07
C GLY A 17 -41.79 -5.20 23.65
N ASP A 18 -42.30 -4.09 24.18
CA ASP A 18 -43.69 -3.98 24.64
C ASP A 18 -44.63 -3.70 23.47
N VAL A 19 -45.74 -4.45 23.41
CA VAL A 19 -46.81 -4.25 22.44
C VAL A 19 -48.15 -4.05 23.13
N THR A 20 -48.93 -3.09 22.64
CA THR A 20 -50.28 -2.81 23.15
C THR A 20 -51.32 -3.58 22.36
N CYS A 21 -52.20 -4.31 23.05
CA CYS A 21 -53.30 -5.02 22.41
C CYS A 21 -54.31 -4.01 21.82
N THR A 22 -54.58 -4.13 20.52
CA THR A 22 -55.51 -3.27 19.79
C THR A 22 -56.98 -3.48 20.18
N PHE A 23 -57.30 -4.58 20.88
CA PHE A 23 -58.67 -4.92 21.28
C PHE A 23 -59.03 -4.50 22.71
N CYS A 24 -58.09 -4.56 23.66
CA CYS A 24 -58.37 -4.27 25.07
C CYS A 24 -57.37 -3.30 25.74
N GLY A 25 -56.37 -2.81 25.01
CA GLY A 25 -55.42 -1.82 25.49
C GLY A 25 -54.36 -2.32 26.48
N SER A 26 -54.36 -3.60 26.84
CA SER A 26 -53.35 -4.16 27.74
C SER A 26 -51.98 -4.26 27.04
N VAL A 27 -50.93 -3.95 27.78
CA VAL A 27 -49.54 -4.08 27.31
C VAL A 27 -49.02 -5.48 27.60
N ALA A 28 -48.34 -6.09 26.62
CA ALA A 28 -47.66 -7.36 26.77
C ALA A 28 -46.23 -7.24 26.22
N THR A 29 -45.25 -7.75 26.97
CA THR A 29 -43.85 -7.83 26.51
C THR A 29 -43.67 -9.09 25.67
N LEU A 30 -43.18 -8.94 24.44
CA LEU A 30 -42.92 -10.08 23.56
C LEU A 30 -41.77 -10.93 24.12
N PRO A 31 -41.88 -12.28 24.07
CA PRO A 31 -40.86 -13.16 24.61
C PRO A 31 -39.53 -12.93 23.90
N THR A 32 -38.48 -12.73 24.67
CA THR A 32 -37.12 -12.70 24.14
C THR A 32 -36.78 -14.10 23.65
N ARG A 33 -36.25 -14.22 22.43
CA ARG A 33 -35.60 -15.47 22.03
C ARG A 33 -34.35 -15.59 22.91
N SER A 34 -34.30 -16.61 23.75
CA SER A 34 -33.07 -16.97 24.45
C SER A 34 -32.00 -17.24 23.41
N ALA A 35 -31.00 -16.36 23.35
CA ALA A 35 -29.78 -16.65 22.62
C ALA A 35 -29.14 -17.91 23.25
N PRO A 36 -28.56 -18.83 22.46
CA PRO A 36 -27.79 -19.93 23.01
C PRO A 36 -26.71 -19.39 23.97
N PRO A 37 -26.29 -20.16 25.00
CA PRO A 37 -25.21 -19.75 25.88
C PRO A 37 -24.03 -19.33 25.00
N ALA A 38 -23.48 -18.15 25.28
CA ALA A 38 -22.51 -17.48 24.43
C ALA A 38 -21.30 -18.38 24.13
N ALA A 39 -21.38 -19.15 23.05
CA ALA A 39 -20.21 -19.55 22.30
C ALA A 39 -19.59 -18.23 21.84
N SER A 40 -18.45 -17.89 22.43
CA SER A 40 -17.53 -16.80 22.07
C SER A 40 -17.98 -16.02 20.83
N GLY A 41 -18.74 -14.94 21.06
CA GLY A 41 -19.20 -14.09 19.97
C GLY A 41 -18.01 -13.52 19.18
N PRO A 42 -18.21 -13.13 17.91
CA PRO A 42 -17.15 -12.74 16.97
C PRO A 42 -16.36 -11.47 17.37
N TYR A 43 -16.71 -10.86 18.51
CA TYR A 43 -16.20 -9.57 18.98
C TYR A 43 -15.17 -9.65 20.11
N ARG A 44 -14.76 -10.85 20.56
CA ARG A 44 -13.54 -10.96 21.39
C ARG A 44 -12.37 -11.38 20.53
N GLY A 45 -11.31 -10.57 20.59
CA GLY A 45 -10.05 -10.74 19.88
C GLY A 45 -9.60 -12.20 19.91
N GLY A 46 -9.81 -12.87 18.78
CA GLY A 46 -9.26 -14.19 18.54
C GLY A 46 -7.74 -14.09 18.65
N SER A 47 -7.16 -15.07 19.33
CA SER A 47 -5.72 -15.31 19.31
C SER A 47 -5.20 -15.13 17.88
N ALA A 48 -4.17 -14.29 17.72
CA ALA A 48 -3.66 -13.90 16.40
C ALA A 48 -3.44 -15.15 15.52
N ALA A 49 -4.34 -15.36 14.56
CA ALA A 49 -4.18 -16.40 13.56
C ALA A 49 -2.81 -16.23 12.88
N PRO A 50 -2.17 -17.31 12.42
CA PRO A 50 -0.95 -17.18 11.66
C PRO A 50 -1.18 -16.23 10.47
N ALA A 51 -0.24 -15.31 10.19
CA ALA A 51 -0.30 -14.42 9.03
C ALA A 51 -0.02 -15.25 7.77
N ARG A 52 -1.03 -16.01 7.38
CA ARG A 52 -1.07 -16.79 6.16
C ARG A 52 -1.95 -16.03 5.17
N GLU A 53 -1.46 -15.94 3.94
CA GLU A 53 -2.26 -15.38 2.85
C GLU A 53 -3.56 -16.19 2.72
N PRO A 54 -4.72 -15.53 2.59
CA PRO A 54 -5.98 -16.24 2.54
C PRO A 54 -6.06 -17.16 1.32
N ASP A 55 -6.80 -18.26 1.46
CA ASP A 55 -7.06 -19.18 0.35
C ASP A 55 -8.07 -18.56 -0.64
N ASP A 56 -8.00 -18.99 -1.90
CA ASP A 56 -8.90 -18.54 -2.97
C ASP A 56 -10.36 -18.85 -2.64
N VAL A 57 -11.27 -17.96 -3.04
CA VAL A 57 -12.69 -18.02 -2.66
C VAL A 57 -13.60 -18.04 -3.89
N PRO A 58 -14.74 -18.74 -3.85
CA PRO A 58 -15.72 -18.67 -4.93
C PRO A 58 -16.33 -17.26 -5.00
N CYS A 59 -16.46 -16.72 -6.21
CA CYS A 59 -17.16 -15.47 -6.45
C CYS A 59 -18.63 -15.61 -6.01
N PRO A 60 -19.18 -14.69 -5.19
CA PRO A 60 -20.56 -14.79 -4.69
C PRO A 60 -21.61 -14.60 -5.81
N PHE A 61 -21.21 -14.09 -6.98
CA PHE A 61 -22.12 -13.84 -8.10
C PHE A 61 -22.08 -14.93 -9.17
N CYS A 62 -20.89 -15.44 -9.53
CA CYS A 62 -20.74 -16.42 -10.62
C CYS A 62 -20.26 -17.81 -10.18
N GLY A 63 -19.87 -17.98 -8.91
CA GLY A 63 -19.44 -19.26 -8.35
C GLY A 63 -18.04 -19.73 -8.75
N ASN A 64 -17.38 -19.11 -9.73
CA ASN A 64 -16.01 -19.46 -10.12
C ASN A 64 -15.01 -19.10 -9.02
N LEU A 65 -13.94 -19.89 -8.89
CA LEU A 65 -12.86 -19.64 -7.95
C LEU A 65 -12.13 -18.35 -8.33
N VAL A 66 -11.91 -17.47 -7.36
CA VAL A 66 -11.23 -16.20 -7.52
C VAL A 66 -10.08 -16.10 -6.53
N LEU A 67 -8.99 -15.47 -6.98
CA LEU A 67 -7.86 -15.17 -6.12
C LEU A 67 -8.31 -14.43 -4.86
N ALA A 68 -7.81 -14.87 -3.71
CA ALA A 68 -8.20 -14.34 -2.40
C ALA A 68 -8.03 -12.81 -2.28
N LEU A 69 -7.11 -12.25 -3.05
CA LEU A 69 -6.77 -10.82 -3.06
C LEU A 69 -7.20 -10.12 -4.37
N ALA A 70 -8.21 -10.64 -5.07
CA ALA A 70 -8.81 -9.93 -6.20
C ALA A 70 -9.84 -8.90 -5.72
N ARG A 71 -9.88 -7.72 -6.38
CA ARG A 71 -10.97 -6.75 -6.21
C ARG A 71 -12.05 -6.86 -7.29
N GLU A 72 -11.76 -7.55 -8.37
CA GLU A 72 -12.67 -7.80 -9.47
C GLU A 72 -12.59 -9.28 -9.85
N CYS A 73 -13.74 -9.92 -10.03
CA CYS A 73 -13.78 -11.29 -10.49
C CYS A 73 -13.28 -11.37 -11.95
N PRO A 74 -12.25 -12.17 -12.29
CA PRO A 74 -11.75 -12.27 -13.65
C PRO A 74 -12.74 -12.95 -14.61
N HIS A 75 -13.79 -13.60 -14.09
CA HIS A 75 -14.77 -14.34 -14.88
C HIS A 75 -16.02 -13.52 -15.20
N CYS A 76 -16.56 -12.78 -14.22
CA CYS A 76 -17.81 -12.03 -14.38
C CYS A 76 -17.67 -10.53 -14.10
N GLN A 77 -16.45 -10.05 -13.83
CA GLN A 77 -16.11 -8.62 -13.67
C GLN A 77 -16.85 -7.91 -12.54
N VAL A 78 -17.47 -8.66 -11.63
CA VAL A 78 -18.11 -8.08 -10.46
C VAL A 78 -17.05 -7.59 -9.48
N ARG A 79 -17.28 -6.42 -8.89
CA ARG A 79 -16.45 -5.91 -7.80
C ARG A 79 -16.67 -6.73 -6.54
N LEU A 80 -15.58 -7.12 -5.91
CA LEU A 80 -15.57 -7.79 -4.62
C LEU A 80 -15.35 -6.73 -3.54
N GLU A 81 -16.11 -6.80 -2.44
CA GLU A 81 -16.05 -5.90 -1.27
C GLU A 81 -14.78 -6.11 -0.42
N SER A 82 -13.65 -6.27 -1.08
CA SER A 82 -12.31 -6.35 -0.48
C SER A 82 -11.89 -5.01 0.11
N VAL A 83 -11.27 -5.05 1.29
CA VAL A 83 -10.89 -3.85 2.05
C VAL A 83 -9.37 -3.74 2.19
N ARG A 84 -8.81 -2.53 2.09
CA ARG A 84 -7.40 -2.25 2.39
C ARG A 84 -7.20 -1.99 3.88
N CYS A 85 -6.20 -2.63 4.46
CA CYS A 85 -5.79 -2.29 5.83
C CYS A 85 -5.15 -0.89 5.87
N GLY A 86 -5.70 0.04 6.67
CA GLY A 86 -5.15 1.40 6.84
C GLY A 86 -3.77 1.49 7.50
N ARG A 87 -3.22 0.36 7.99
CA ARG A 87 -1.84 0.26 8.53
C ARG A 87 -0.84 -0.25 7.51
N CYS A 88 -1.04 -1.47 7.02
CA CYS A 88 -0.06 -2.15 6.18
C CYS A 88 -0.47 -2.23 4.70
N TRP A 89 -1.58 -1.60 4.32
CA TRP A 89 -2.15 -1.56 2.96
C TRP A 89 -2.43 -2.94 2.32
N THR A 90 -2.41 -3.99 3.13
CA THR A 90 -2.69 -5.34 2.66
C THR A 90 -4.17 -5.47 2.36
N LEU A 91 -4.50 -5.98 1.16
CA LEU A 91 -5.89 -6.25 0.79
C LEU A 91 -6.44 -7.40 1.64
N GLN A 92 -7.69 -7.28 2.01
CA GLN A 92 -8.42 -8.21 2.85
C GLN A 92 -9.60 -8.76 2.06
N GLN A 93 -9.95 -10.01 2.33
CA GLN A 93 -11.11 -10.63 1.71
C GLN A 93 -12.41 -9.94 2.15
N PRO A 94 -13.47 -9.97 1.32
CA PRO A 94 -14.80 -9.58 1.73
C PRO A 94 -15.20 -10.23 3.06
N GLY A 95 -15.78 -9.44 3.98
CA GLY A 95 -16.18 -9.92 5.31
C GLY A 95 -15.06 -10.04 6.33
N SER A 96 -13.82 -9.64 6.01
CA SER A 96 -12.75 -9.56 7.00
C SER A 96 -13.02 -8.43 8.01
N PHE A 97 -12.89 -8.72 9.31
CA PHE A 97 -12.97 -7.71 10.38
C PHE A 97 -11.60 -7.31 10.95
N THR A 98 -10.57 -8.11 10.66
CA THR A 98 -9.19 -7.85 11.09
C THR A 98 -8.25 -8.11 9.93
N CYS A 99 -7.15 -7.37 9.88
CA CYS A 99 -6.12 -7.57 8.89
C CYS A 99 -5.38 -8.89 9.17
N TRP A 100 -5.44 -9.85 8.24
CA TRP A 100 -4.75 -11.14 8.39
C TRP A 100 -3.21 -10.98 8.51
N ARG A 101 -2.67 -9.87 8.00
CA ARG A 101 -1.23 -9.58 8.06
C ARG A 101 -0.80 -8.92 9.36
N CYS A 102 -1.37 -7.76 9.70
CA CYS A 102 -0.90 -6.95 10.82
C CYS A 102 -1.79 -7.00 12.06
N GLY A 103 -2.93 -7.70 12.00
CA GLY A 103 -3.88 -7.88 13.10
C GLY A 103 -4.74 -6.66 13.44
N ARG A 104 -4.58 -5.53 12.73
CA ARG A 104 -5.40 -4.32 12.99
C ARG A 104 -6.87 -4.58 12.62
N GLY A 105 -7.79 -4.11 13.45
CA GLY A 105 -9.22 -4.06 13.12
C GLY A 105 -9.46 -3.26 11.83
N LEU A 106 -10.27 -3.81 10.94
CA LEU A 106 -10.66 -3.13 9.70
C LEU A 106 -11.86 -2.26 10.01
N GLU A 107 -11.71 -0.96 9.75
CA GLU A 107 -12.81 0.00 9.82
C GLU A 107 -13.58 -0.03 8.49
N LEU A 108 -14.82 0.46 8.50
CA LEU A 108 -15.60 0.63 7.27
C LEU A 108 -14.81 1.55 6.32
N GLU A 109 -14.57 1.09 5.09
CA GLU A 109 -13.89 1.93 4.10
C GLU A 109 -14.71 3.20 3.84
N PRO A 110 -14.06 4.38 3.74
CA PRO A 110 -14.71 5.52 3.12
C PRO A 110 -15.14 5.13 1.69
N LEU A 111 -16.31 5.60 1.25
CA LEU A 111 -16.76 5.34 -0.12
C LEU A 111 -15.66 5.76 -1.10
N LEU A 112 -15.20 4.79 -1.90
CA LEU A 112 -14.27 5.07 -2.98
C LEU A 112 -15.07 5.62 -4.16
N ASP A 113 -14.82 6.86 -4.56
CA ASP A 113 -15.42 7.42 -5.76
C ASP A 113 -14.57 7.07 -6.98
N ALA A 114 -15.22 6.59 -8.03
CA ALA A 114 -14.56 6.38 -9.31
C ALA A 114 -14.08 7.73 -9.86
N THR A 115 -12.81 7.80 -10.24
CA THR A 115 -12.23 8.98 -10.87
C THR A 115 -12.10 8.80 -12.38
N ASN A 116 -12.01 9.90 -13.11
CA ASN A 116 -11.69 9.86 -14.55
C ASN A 116 -10.20 9.62 -14.83
N ALA A 117 -9.37 9.41 -13.81
CA ALA A 117 -7.95 9.16 -13.99
C ALA A 117 -7.73 7.71 -14.47
N PRO A 118 -7.07 7.49 -15.63
CA PRO A 118 -6.86 6.14 -16.16
C PRO A 118 -5.70 5.44 -15.44
N CYS A 119 -5.85 4.15 -15.17
CA CYS A 119 -4.74 3.31 -14.74
C CYS A 119 -3.66 3.25 -15.83
N PRO A 120 -2.40 3.55 -15.53
CA PRO A 120 -1.33 3.57 -16.52
C PRO A 120 -0.96 2.18 -17.07
N ARG A 121 -1.36 1.10 -16.38
CA ARG A 121 -1.06 -0.29 -16.79
C ARG A 121 -2.17 -0.90 -17.63
N CYS A 122 -3.44 -0.65 -17.27
CA CYS A 122 -4.57 -1.36 -17.88
C CYS A 122 -5.70 -0.43 -18.37
N ASN A 123 -5.52 0.89 -18.26
CA ASN A 123 -6.44 1.95 -18.69
C ASN A 123 -7.83 1.93 -18.03
N THR A 124 -8.03 1.11 -17.00
CA THR A 124 -9.25 1.09 -16.17
C THR A 124 -9.29 2.36 -15.32
N PRO A 125 -10.46 3.03 -15.16
CA PRO A 125 -10.61 4.16 -14.25
C PRO A 125 -10.13 3.80 -12.83
N LEU A 126 -9.37 4.70 -12.22
CA LEU A 126 -8.90 4.52 -10.85
C LEU A 126 -10.00 4.91 -9.86
N ASP A 127 -10.12 4.13 -8.79
CA ASP A 127 -10.95 4.46 -7.64
C ASP A 127 -10.14 5.35 -6.67
N ALA A 128 -10.77 6.33 -6.02
CA ALA A 128 -10.12 7.17 -5.02
C ALA A 128 -10.89 7.14 -3.70
N ALA A 129 -10.19 7.00 -2.58
CA ALA A 129 -10.83 7.15 -1.28
C ALA A 129 -11.14 8.62 -1.00
N GLN A 130 -12.43 9.00 -0.91
CA GLN A 130 -12.81 10.38 -0.60
C GLN A 130 -12.47 10.70 0.88
N GLY A 131 -11.65 11.73 1.13
CA GLY A 131 -11.68 12.49 2.37
C GLY A 131 -12.75 13.60 2.24
N GLY A 132 -13.55 13.84 3.29
CA GLY A 132 -14.60 14.85 3.24
C GLY A 132 -14.08 16.25 2.90
N ALA A 133 -14.90 17.00 2.13
CA ALA A 133 -14.78 18.42 1.75
C ALA A 133 -13.45 18.86 1.08
N VAL A 134 -13.52 18.98 -0.26
CA VAL A 134 -12.66 19.79 -1.16
C VAL A 134 -11.16 19.47 -1.10
N ASP A 135 -10.70 18.76 -2.14
CA ASP A 135 -9.29 18.55 -2.51
C ASP A 135 -8.38 17.68 -1.62
N ASP A 136 -8.92 16.86 -0.70
CA ASP A 136 -8.12 15.84 0.02
C ASP A 136 -8.06 14.50 -0.75
N VAL A 137 -7.30 14.49 -1.86
CA VAL A 137 -7.09 13.28 -2.66
C VAL A 137 -6.28 12.26 -1.86
N ARG A 138 -6.95 11.20 -1.40
CA ARG A 138 -6.30 9.99 -0.87
C ARG A 138 -5.97 9.05 -2.04
N VAL A 139 -5.08 8.09 -1.76
CA VAL A 139 -4.57 7.06 -2.68
C VAL A 139 -5.59 6.69 -3.77
N HIS A 140 -5.20 6.82 -5.04
CA HIS A 140 -5.96 6.26 -6.14
C HIS A 140 -5.52 4.82 -6.37
N GLU A 141 -6.44 3.89 -6.57
CA GLU A 141 -6.10 2.50 -6.82
C GLU A 141 -6.87 1.91 -7.99
N CYS A 142 -6.25 0.92 -8.64
CA CYS A 142 -6.88 0.19 -9.72
C CYS A 142 -7.45 -1.12 -9.20
N ALA A 143 -8.77 -1.29 -9.28
CA ALA A 143 -9.43 -2.55 -8.93
C ALA A 143 -8.95 -3.74 -9.79
N ARG A 144 -8.49 -3.49 -11.03
CA ARG A 144 -8.08 -4.55 -11.96
C ARG A 144 -6.65 -5.05 -11.72
N CYS A 145 -5.66 -4.16 -11.68
CA CYS A 145 -4.25 -4.56 -11.52
C CYS A 145 -3.72 -4.45 -10.08
N GLY A 146 -4.49 -3.84 -9.17
CA GLY A 146 -4.10 -3.62 -7.78
C GLY A 146 -3.02 -2.55 -7.58
N GLY A 147 -2.62 -1.84 -8.64
CA GLY A 147 -1.67 -0.72 -8.56
C GLY A 147 -2.29 0.52 -7.92
N ALA A 148 -1.45 1.39 -7.37
CA ALA A 148 -1.84 2.57 -6.62
C ALA A 148 -1.04 3.81 -7.02
N PHE A 149 -1.72 4.93 -7.24
CA PHE A 149 -1.13 6.26 -7.35
C PHE A 149 -1.28 7.00 -6.03
N VAL A 150 -0.15 7.35 -5.42
CA VAL A 150 -0.11 8.02 -4.11
C VAL A 150 0.47 9.42 -4.27
N PRO A 151 -0.28 10.48 -3.90
CA PRO A 151 0.25 11.84 -3.84
C PRO A 151 1.45 11.95 -2.90
N ARG A 152 2.33 12.92 -3.14
CA ARG A 152 3.58 13.08 -2.38
C ARG A 152 3.36 13.17 -0.87
N GLU A 153 2.46 14.06 -0.45
CA GLU A 153 2.23 14.32 0.98
C GLU A 153 1.59 13.11 1.67
N VAL A 154 0.62 12.47 1.01
CA VAL A 154 0.01 11.22 1.48
C VAL A 154 1.06 10.12 1.64
N LEU A 155 1.97 9.98 0.68
CA LEU A 155 3.05 8.99 0.79
C LEU A 155 3.97 9.28 1.97
N ALA A 156 4.31 10.55 2.22
CA ALA A 156 5.13 10.95 3.36
C ALA A 156 4.44 10.63 4.70
N GLU A 157 3.14 10.87 4.81
CA GLU A 157 2.35 10.51 5.99
C GLU A 157 2.30 8.99 6.22
N MET A 158 2.05 8.21 5.17
CA MET A 158 2.01 6.75 5.26
C MET A 158 3.35 6.17 5.72
N LEU A 159 4.46 6.69 5.18
CA LEU A 159 5.81 6.28 5.58
C LEU A 159 6.13 6.67 7.02
N THR A 160 5.78 7.90 7.42
CA THR A 160 5.98 8.37 8.80
C THR A 160 5.22 7.50 9.78
N ARG A 161 3.94 7.19 9.48
CA ARG A 161 3.14 6.27 10.30
C ARG A 161 3.78 4.88 10.36
N ALA A 162 4.24 4.34 9.23
CA ALA A 162 4.89 3.04 9.20
C ALA A 162 6.14 3.00 10.09
N GLU A 163 6.98 4.04 10.05
CA GLU A 163 8.17 4.16 10.91
C GLU A 163 7.80 4.24 12.41
N LEU A 164 6.79 5.03 12.76
CA LEU A 164 6.36 5.21 14.16
C LEU A 164 5.65 3.97 14.74
N GLU A 165 4.84 3.29 13.93
CA GLU A 165 4.11 2.09 14.36
C GLU A 165 4.98 0.81 14.37
N GLY A 166 6.18 0.88 13.79
CA GLY A 166 7.15 -0.20 13.78
C GLY A 166 6.73 -1.41 12.94
N PRO A 167 7.59 -2.44 12.90
CA PRO A 167 7.42 -3.59 12.02
C PRO A 167 6.14 -4.37 12.34
N PHE A 168 5.48 -4.83 11.30
CA PHE A 168 4.34 -5.76 11.38
C PHE A 168 4.74 -7.12 10.82
N ARG A 169 3.93 -8.15 11.13
CA ARG A 169 4.20 -9.53 10.73
C ARG A 169 4.31 -9.63 9.21
N GLU A 170 5.42 -10.17 8.73
CA GLU A 170 5.58 -10.51 7.33
C GLU A 170 5.02 -11.93 7.08
N PRO A 171 4.25 -12.13 6.00
CA PRO A 171 3.97 -13.48 5.51
C PRO A 171 5.27 -14.13 5.05
N ASP A 172 5.31 -15.47 5.02
CA ASP A 172 6.42 -16.21 4.44
C ASP A 172 6.73 -15.70 3.03
N LYS A 173 8.02 -15.44 2.76
CA LYS A 173 8.48 -14.78 1.55
C LYS A 173 8.05 -15.57 0.30
N ARG A 174 7.05 -15.07 -0.43
CA ARG A 174 6.84 -15.48 -1.83
C ARG A 174 7.96 -14.92 -2.69
N ALA A 175 8.43 -15.74 -3.64
CA ALA A 175 9.41 -15.35 -4.63
C ALA A 175 8.88 -14.10 -5.39
N VAL A 176 9.76 -13.11 -5.53
CA VAL A 176 9.50 -11.93 -6.34
C VAL A 176 9.28 -12.39 -7.79
N THR A 177 8.11 -12.11 -8.35
CA THR A 177 7.85 -12.30 -9.78
C THR A 177 8.93 -11.54 -10.57
N PRO A 178 9.51 -12.12 -11.63
CA PRO A 178 10.58 -11.49 -12.39
C PRO A 178 10.20 -10.06 -12.80
N LEU A 179 11.20 -9.19 -12.90
CA LEU A 179 11.02 -7.83 -13.41
C LEU A 179 10.33 -7.91 -14.77
N ASP A 180 9.09 -7.44 -14.83
CA ASP A 180 8.37 -7.28 -16.10
C ASP A 180 9.21 -6.44 -17.08
N GLU A 181 8.97 -6.67 -18.36
CA GLU A 181 9.53 -5.87 -19.46
C GLU A 181 9.40 -4.37 -19.14
N VAL A 182 10.52 -3.63 -19.24
CA VAL A 182 10.58 -2.23 -18.81
C VAL A 182 9.64 -1.37 -19.66
N ARG A 183 8.47 -1.04 -19.10
CA ARG A 183 7.47 -0.18 -19.73
C ARG A 183 7.34 1.12 -18.94
N TYR A 184 7.78 2.21 -19.56
CA TYR A 184 7.53 3.56 -19.06
C TYR A 184 6.04 3.86 -19.11
N ILE A 185 5.55 4.51 -18.06
CA ILE A 185 4.13 4.85 -17.93
C ILE A 185 3.91 6.35 -17.74
N SER A 186 2.74 6.81 -18.16
CA SER A 186 2.31 8.20 -18.03
C SER A 186 1.60 8.46 -16.70
N CYS A 187 1.78 9.66 -16.16
CA CYS A 187 1.05 10.10 -14.97
C CYS A 187 -0.47 10.11 -15.23
N PRO A 188 -1.30 9.51 -14.35
CA PRO A 188 -2.76 9.53 -14.50
C PRO A 188 -3.37 10.93 -14.50
N LEU A 189 -2.69 11.92 -13.91
CA LEU A 189 -3.18 13.30 -13.78
C LEU A 189 -2.71 14.19 -14.94
N CYS A 190 -1.39 14.29 -15.19
CA CYS A 190 -0.85 15.21 -16.21
C CYS A 190 -0.39 14.54 -17.50
N ARG A 191 -0.48 13.21 -17.60
CA ARG A 191 -0.09 12.39 -18.76
C ARG A 191 1.40 12.45 -19.16
N SER A 192 2.23 13.19 -18.43
CA SER A 192 3.68 13.21 -18.63
C SER A 192 4.32 11.87 -18.26
N SER A 193 5.41 11.50 -18.95
CA SER A 193 6.18 10.30 -18.62
C SER A 193 6.71 10.35 -17.18
N MET A 194 6.59 9.24 -16.46
CA MET A 194 7.08 9.11 -15.09
C MET A 194 8.48 8.52 -15.04
N ASN A 195 9.25 8.93 -14.04
CA ASN A 195 10.63 8.46 -13.85
C ASN A 195 10.62 7.16 -13.06
N ARG A 196 11.12 6.08 -13.66
CA ARG A 196 11.29 4.79 -13.01
C ARG A 196 12.49 4.81 -12.07
N LEU A 197 12.26 4.56 -10.78
CA LEU A 197 13.27 4.67 -9.72
C LEU A 197 13.19 3.47 -8.76
N ASN A 198 14.34 3.00 -8.27
CA ASN A 198 14.37 2.05 -7.15
C ASN A 198 14.09 2.80 -5.84
N PHE A 199 13.00 2.45 -5.18
CA PHE A 199 12.54 3.11 -3.97
C PHE A 199 13.56 2.94 -2.85
N GLY A 200 14.20 4.04 -2.43
CA GLY A 200 15.24 4.00 -1.42
C GLY A 200 16.42 3.08 -1.76
N ARG A 201 16.72 2.85 -3.06
CA ARG A 201 17.88 2.13 -3.66
C ARG A 201 18.17 0.69 -3.19
N VAL A 202 17.60 0.26 -2.07
CA VAL A 202 17.89 -0.98 -1.34
C VAL A 202 16.60 -1.78 -1.08
N SER A 203 15.42 -1.17 -1.22
CA SER A 203 14.15 -1.88 -1.00
C SER A 203 13.87 -2.94 -2.07
N GLY A 204 14.49 -2.81 -3.25
CA GLY A 204 14.23 -3.68 -4.40
C GLY A 204 12.88 -3.42 -5.07
N VAL A 205 12.13 -2.40 -4.64
CA VAL A 205 10.84 -2.00 -5.21
C VAL A 205 11.08 -0.93 -6.27
N ILE A 206 10.53 -1.12 -7.46
CA ILE A 206 10.69 -0.18 -8.58
C ILE A 206 9.41 0.62 -8.74
N VAL A 207 9.48 1.92 -8.51
CA VAL A 207 8.33 2.82 -8.58
C VAL A 207 8.45 3.79 -9.75
N ASP A 208 7.32 4.32 -10.21
CA ASP A 208 7.27 5.32 -11.29
C ASP A 208 6.82 6.68 -10.71
N VAL A 209 7.69 7.68 -10.76
CA VAL A 209 7.49 8.98 -10.08
C VAL A 209 7.15 10.09 -11.06
N CYS A 210 5.99 10.72 -10.85
CA CYS A 210 5.64 12.02 -11.40
C CYS A 210 6.04 13.11 -10.42
N LYS A 211 7.08 13.89 -10.75
CA LYS A 211 7.61 14.96 -9.89
C LYS A 211 6.51 15.89 -9.31
N PRO A 212 5.57 16.43 -10.09
CA PRO A 212 4.53 17.32 -9.55
C PRO A 212 3.43 16.61 -8.76
N HIS A 213 3.05 15.38 -9.12
CA HIS A 213 1.78 14.80 -8.64
C HIS A 213 1.93 13.67 -7.62
N GLY A 214 2.92 12.79 -7.75
CA GLY A 214 2.98 11.60 -6.90
C GLY A 214 3.73 10.42 -7.49
N THR A 215 3.53 9.27 -6.87
CA THR A 215 4.24 8.02 -7.18
C THR A 215 3.24 6.92 -7.50
N TRP A 216 3.49 6.20 -8.60
CA TRP A 216 2.80 4.97 -8.94
C TRP A 216 3.54 3.77 -8.34
N PHE A 217 2.76 2.85 -7.77
CA PHE A 217 3.17 1.57 -7.24
C PHE A 217 2.38 0.49 -7.98
N ASP A 218 3.06 -0.52 -8.51
CA ASP A 218 2.38 -1.68 -9.07
C ASP A 218 1.76 -2.55 -7.96
N GLY A 219 0.98 -3.56 -8.35
CA GLY A 219 0.23 -4.42 -7.43
C GLY A 219 1.09 -4.96 -6.28
N GLY A 220 0.77 -4.55 -5.05
CA GLY A 220 1.45 -4.97 -3.83
C GLY A 220 2.77 -4.27 -3.51
N GLU A 221 3.26 -3.37 -4.35
CA GLU A 221 4.53 -2.66 -4.11
C GLU A 221 4.45 -1.65 -2.98
N LEU A 222 3.36 -0.87 -2.89
CA LEU A 222 3.14 0.07 -1.78
C LEU A 222 3.20 -0.66 -0.43
N THR A 223 2.55 -1.82 -0.36
CA THR A 223 2.53 -2.72 0.80
C THR A 223 3.94 -3.21 1.19
N ARG A 224 4.84 -3.41 0.23
CA ARG A 224 6.25 -3.77 0.48
C ARG A 224 7.06 -2.58 0.98
N VAL A 225 6.85 -1.40 0.37
CA VAL A 225 7.52 -0.16 0.77
C VAL A 225 7.16 0.23 2.21
N LEU A 226 5.90 0.13 2.60
CA LEU A 226 5.47 0.37 3.98
C LEU A 226 6.09 -0.63 4.96
N ALA A 227 6.23 -1.90 4.57
CA ALA A 227 6.90 -2.90 5.41
C ALA A 227 8.39 -2.60 5.57
N PHE A 228 9.07 -2.20 4.49
CA PHE A 228 10.47 -1.81 4.53
C PHE A 228 10.71 -0.57 5.41
N ALA A 229 9.83 0.44 5.32
CA ALA A 229 9.86 1.62 6.18
C ALA A 229 9.64 1.23 7.65
N ALA A 230 8.60 0.44 7.93
CA ALA A 230 8.29 -0.04 9.27
C ALA A 230 9.42 -0.86 9.92
N ALA A 231 10.22 -1.59 9.13
CA ALA A 231 11.40 -2.31 9.59
C ALA A 231 12.64 -1.41 9.81
N GLY A 232 12.51 -0.09 9.65
CA GLY A 232 13.61 0.87 9.75
C GLY A 232 14.58 0.83 8.56
N GLY A 233 14.17 0.23 7.43
CA GLY A 233 15.00 0.08 6.24
C GLY A 233 15.43 1.42 5.65
N LEU A 234 14.55 2.42 5.64
CA LEU A 234 14.84 3.75 5.09
C LEU A 234 15.92 4.49 5.88
N ALA A 235 15.84 4.46 7.22
CA ALA A 235 16.84 5.05 8.09
C ALA A 235 18.22 4.40 7.88
N LYS A 236 18.27 3.06 7.80
CA LYS A 236 19.49 2.30 7.54
C LYS A 236 20.09 2.64 6.17
N THR A 237 19.26 2.77 5.13
CA THR A 237 19.76 3.17 3.80
C THR A 237 20.35 4.58 3.84
N ARG A 238 19.67 5.56 4.43
CA ARG A 238 20.19 6.94 4.52
C ARG A 238 21.55 6.98 5.23
N ALA A 239 21.68 6.29 6.36
CA ALA A 239 22.94 6.19 7.10
C ALA A 239 24.07 5.56 6.26
N ARG A 240 23.76 4.51 5.48
CA ARG A 240 24.72 3.88 4.57
C ARG A 240 25.14 4.83 3.44
N GLU A 241 24.20 5.52 2.80
CA GLU A 241 24.50 6.48 1.73
C GLU A 241 25.37 7.64 2.23
N GLU A 242 25.11 8.13 3.44
CA GLU A 242 25.95 9.17 4.05
C GLU A 242 27.36 8.68 4.34
N ALA A 243 27.50 7.44 4.81
CA ALA A 243 28.80 6.81 5.01
C ALA A 243 29.56 6.64 3.69
N GLU A 244 28.89 6.15 2.63
CA GLU A 244 29.46 5.98 1.29
C GLU A 244 29.87 7.33 0.66
N LYS A 245 29.05 8.38 0.81
CA LYS A 245 29.42 9.73 0.34
C LYS A 245 30.63 10.28 1.10
N LYS A 246 30.74 10.02 2.41
CA LYS A 246 31.90 10.43 3.22
C LYS A 246 33.17 9.70 2.78
N THR A 247 33.10 8.38 2.51
CA THR A 247 34.26 7.62 2.02
C THR A 247 34.67 8.07 0.62
N GLN A 248 33.71 8.27 -0.30
CA GLN A 248 33.98 8.78 -1.65
C GLN A 248 34.63 10.17 -1.62
N LYS A 249 34.14 11.09 -0.78
CA LYS A 249 34.76 12.43 -0.64
C LYS A 249 36.19 12.35 -0.11
N LYS A 250 36.45 11.48 0.87
CA LYS A 250 37.81 11.27 1.41
C LYS A 250 38.76 10.71 0.34
N GLU A 251 38.28 9.75 -0.45
CA GLU A 251 39.06 9.16 -1.53
C GLU A 251 39.35 10.17 -2.64
N GLN A 252 38.32 10.92 -3.07
CA GLN A 252 38.50 12.01 -4.03
C GLN A 252 39.50 13.07 -3.54
N ALA A 253 39.44 13.45 -2.27
CA ALA A 253 40.39 14.39 -1.68
C ALA A 253 41.82 13.82 -1.62
N ARG A 254 41.98 12.52 -1.31
CA ARG A 254 43.28 11.83 -1.32
C ARG A 254 43.89 11.81 -2.71
N VAL A 255 43.13 11.38 -3.72
CA VAL A 255 43.57 11.36 -5.12
C VAL A 255 43.92 12.76 -5.61
N HIS A 256 43.12 13.77 -5.25
CA HIS A 256 43.41 15.15 -5.64
C HIS A 256 44.69 15.69 -4.98
N ALA A 257 44.93 15.38 -3.70
CA ALA A 257 46.16 15.75 -3.01
C ALA A 257 47.40 15.05 -3.58
N GLU A 258 47.29 13.76 -3.91
CA GLU A 258 48.36 12.98 -4.55
C GLU A 258 48.70 13.51 -5.95
N LEU A 259 47.69 13.83 -6.76
CA LEU A 259 47.88 14.49 -8.06
C LEU A 259 48.52 15.88 -7.93
N ALA A 260 48.15 16.65 -6.90
CA ALA A 260 48.76 17.95 -6.63
C ALA A 260 50.23 17.83 -6.21
N GLN A 261 50.57 16.83 -5.40
CA GLN A 261 51.96 16.52 -5.01
C GLN A 261 52.80 16.11 -6.22
N LEU A 262 52.27 15.25 -7.09
CA LEU A 262 52.94 14.85 -8.33
C LEU A 262 53.22 16.06 -9.22
N ARG A 263 52.23 16.95 -9.44
CA ARG A 263 52.43 18.20 -10.22
C ARG A 263 53.41 19.18 -9.57
N GLY A 264 53.56 19.13 -8.25
CA GLY A 264 54.53 19.94 -7.51
C GLY A 264 55.96 19.37 -7.52
N SER A 265 56.16 18.15 -8.00
CA SER A 265 57.49 17.53 -8.11
C SER A 265 58.25 18.07 -9.31
N ASN A 266 59.51 18.49 -9.11
CA ASN A 266 60.38 18.93 -10.20
C ASN A 266 60.56 17.86 -11.27
N ASP A 267 60.72 16.59 -10.88
CA ASP A 267 60.89 15.44 -11.79
C ASP A 267 59.66 15.20 -12.69
N ALA A 268 58.47 15.49 -12.17
CA ALA A 268 57.23 15.36 -12.94
C ALA A 268 57.02 16.54 -13.91
N ASN A 269 57.43 17.75 -13.52
CA ASN A 269 57.39 18.91 -14.41
C ASN A 269 58.41 18.79 -15.54
N GLU A 270 59.63 18.34 -15.25
CA GLU A 270 60.64 18.03 -16.27
C GLU A 270 60.11 16.99 -17.27
N ARG A 271 59.55 15.87 -16.79
CA ARG A 271 58.95 14.85 -17.69
C ARG A 271 57.75 15.37 -18.47
N LEU A 272 56.93 16.24 -17.89
CA LEU A 272 55.80 16.86 -18.61
C LEU A 272 56.28 17.76 -19.75
N ASP A 273 57.36 18.50 -19.53
CA ASP A 273 57.95 19.37 -20.55
C ASP A 273 58.67 18.56 -21.64
N GLU A 274 59.34 17.45 -21.28
CA GLU A 274 59.87 16.47 -22.26
C GLU A 274 58.76 15.91 -23.16
N TRP A 275 57.64 15.47 -22.57
CA TRP A 275 56.51 14.96 -23.34
C TRP A 275 55.86 16.05 -24.19
N ARG A 276 55.73 17.28 -23.68
CA ARG A 276 55.21 18.41 -24.47
C ARG A 276 56.09 18.66 -25.70
N SER A 277 57.40 18.73 -25.53
CA SER A 277 58.35 18.91 -26.63
C SER A 277 58.22 17.78 -27.65
N LEU A 278 58.24 16.53 -27.20
CA LEU A 278 58.18 15.36 -28.07
C LEU A 278 56.86 15.27 -28.85
N LEU A 279 55.73 15.61 -28.21
CA LEU A 279 54.43 15.67 -28.88
C LEU A 279 54.35 16.83 -29.88
N GLN A 280 54.97 17.96 -29.58
CA GLN A 280 55.03 19.11 -30.48
C GLN A 280 55.84 18.78 -31.75
N ASP A 281 56.96 18.06 -31.58
CA ASP A 281 57.80 17.59 -32.68
C ASP A 281 57.13 16.48 -33.51
N LEU A 282 56.39 15.56 -32.87
CA LEU A 282 55.72 14.45 -33.56
C LEU A 282 54.47 14.88 -34.33
N PHE A 283 53.69 15.81 -33.78
CA PHE A 283 52.38 16.17 -34.31
C PHE A 283 52.33 17.55 -34.99
N PHE A 284 53.43 18.32 -35.00
CA PHE A 284 53.51 19.68 -35.55
C PHE A 284 52.39 20.61 -35.04
N TRP A 285 52.19 20.62 -33.72
CA TRP A 285 51.26 21.54 -33.05
C TRP A 285 51.86 22.92 -32.81
#